data_AF-A0A7X5FAT7-F1
#
_entry.id   AF-A0A7X5FAT7-F1
#
_cell.length_a   1.000
_cell.length_b   1.000
_cell.length_c   1.000
_cell.angle_alpha   90.00
_cell.angle_beta   90.00
_cell.angle_gamma   90.00
#
_symmetry.space_group_name_H-M   'P 1'
#
loop_
_entity.id
_entity.type
_entity.pdbx_description
1 polymer ?
#
loop_
_entity_poly.entity_id
_entity_poly.type
_entity_poly.pdbx_seq_one_letter_code
_entity_poly.pdbx_strand_id
1 'polypeptide(L)'
;MAKTQKHTCKDSLTFRIGLGKILGGLIGLMVFFSLPALQANIDIALRFGMIGWYMIFGAIIGFAGVYTKYPLLGWGLPSILRGASIGFGLNLILACLVHDNMIQAFSHYSEFQFSNSMPIIQLAIEGLIWGALLDFALTRYAGEGKELLENL
;
A
#
# COMPACT_ATOMS: atom_id res chain seq x y z
N MET A 1 -37.23 4.83 -19.58
CA MET A 1 -36.47 5.99 -19.07
C MET A 1 -35.00 5.61 -19.00
N ALA A 2 -34.21 5.97 -20.01
CA ALA A 2 -32.77 5.79 -19.99
C ALA A 2 -32.17 6.82 -19.03
N LYS A 3 -31.60 6.37 -17.90
CA LYS A 3 -30.81 7.24 -17.03
C LYS A 3 -29.55 7.61 -17.80
N THR A 4 -29.42 8.88 -18.15
CA THR A 4 -28.20 9.46 -18.70
C THR A 4 -27.12 9.35 -17.62
N GLN A 5 -26.29 8.31 -17.71
CA GLN A 5 -25.19 8.07 -16.80
C GLN A 5 -24.13 9.15 -17.09
N LYS A 6 -23.98 10.10 -16.17
CA LYS A 6 -23.06 11.22 -16.33
C LYS A 6 -21.65 10.70 -16.06
N HIS A 7 -20.95 10.30 -17.12
CA HIS A 7 -19.57 9.81 -17.04
C HIS A 7 -18.66 10.92 -16.50
N THR A 8 -18.32 10.84 -15.21
CA THR A 8 -17.31 11.71 -14.60
C THR A 8 -15.94 11.04 -14.75
N CYS A 9 -14.94 11.79 -15.23
CA CYS A 9 -13.55 11.33 -15.40
C CYS A 9 -12.91 10.75 -14.10
N LYS A 10 -13.55 10.99 -12.94
CA LYS A 10 -13.21 10.43 -11.63
C LYS A 10 -13.45 8.93 -11.50
N ASP A 11 -14.37 8.36 -12.29
CA ASP A 11 -14.81 6.96 -12.16
C ASP A 11 -14.08 6.05 -13.16
N SER A 12 -12.79 6.34 -13.40
CA SER A 12 -11.93 5.53 -14.27
C SER A 12 -10.90 4.77 -13.44
N LEU A 13 -10.75 3.48 -13.72
CA LEU A 13 -9.71 2.65 -13.11
C LEU A 13 -8.31 3.24 -13.32
N THR A 14 -8.05 3.80 -14.50
CA THR A 14 -6.77 4.42 -14.83
C THR A 14 -6.48 5.63 -13.93
N PHE A 15 -7.50 6.46 -13.66
CA PHE A 15 -7.36 7.57 -12.73
C PHE A 15 -7.07 7.09 -11.30
N ARG A 16 -7.79 6.06 -10.84
CA ARG A 16 -7.56 5.48 -9.50
C ARG A 16 -6.16 4.90 -9.33
N ILE A 17 -5.67 4.15 -10.33
CA ILE A 17 -4.31 3.58 -10.31
C ILE A 17 -3.27 4.71 -10.36
N GLY A 18 -3.49 5.73 -11.20
CA GLY A 18 -2.62 6.91 -11.27
C GLY A 18 -2.51 7.63 -9.92
N LEU A 19 -3.66 7.86 -9.28
CA LEU A 19 -3.72 8.46 -7.95
C LEU A 19 -3.05 7.56 -6.88
N GLY A 20 -3.26 6.25 -6.97
CA GLY A 20 -2.60 5.26 -6.10
C GLY A 20 -1.08 5.32 -6.20
N LYS A 21 -0.53 5.41 -7.42
CA LYS A 21 0.91 5.58 -7.64
C LYS A 21 1.44 6.87 -7.04
N ILE A 22 0.72 7.98 -7.17
CA ILE A 22 1.13 9.28 -6.62
C ILE A 22 1.15 9.22 -5.09
N LEU A 23 0.05 8.78 -4.46
CA LEU A 23 -0.04 8.69 -3.00
C LEU A 23 0.97 7.69 -2.44
N GLY A 24 1.12 6.53 -3.09
CA GLY A 24 2.14 5.55 -2.76
C GLY A 24 3.56 6.10 -2.92
N GLY A 25 3.84 6.82 -4.00
CA GLY A 25 5.12 7.50 -4.22
C GLY A 25 5.46 8.52 -3.13
N LEU A 26 4.47 9.26 -2.61
CA LEU A 26 4.66 10.17 -1.48
C LEU A 26 5.05 9.43 -0.19
N ILE A 27 4.42 8.28 0.09
CA ILE A 27 4.81 7.42 1.21
C ILE A 27 6.23 6.91 1.01
N GLY A 28 6.54 6.42 -0.20
CA GLY A 28 7.88 5.97 -0.56
C GLY A 28 8.95 7.05 -0.41
N LEU A 29 8.62 8.31 -0.75
CA LEU A 29 9.49 9.46 -0.54
C LEU A 29 9.71 9.75 0.95
N MET A 30 8.66 9.65 1.77
CA MET A 30 8.78 9.73 3.22
C MET A 30 9.74 8.68 3.76
N VAL A 31 9.60 7.43 3.29
CA VAL A 31 10.48 6.31 3.69
C VAL A 31 11.91 6.50 3.18
N PHE A 32 12.09 7.03 1.97
CA PHE A 32 13.40 7.36 1.42
C PHE A 32 14.19 8.27 2.37
N PHE A 33 13.55 9.30 2.92
CA PHE A 33 14.18 10.25 3.85
C PHE A 33 14.32 9.71 5.27
N SER A 34 13.40 8.84 5.74
CA SER A 34 13.48 8.26 7.08
C SER A 34 14.53 7.15 7.20
N LEU A 35 14.80 6.40 6.13
CA LEU A 35 15.69 5.24 6.17
C LEU A 35 17.12 5.52 6.71
N PRO A 36 17.85 6.58 6.30
CA PRO A 36 19.18 6.86 6.86
C PRO A 36 19.16 7.25 8.32
N ALA A 37 18.04 7.78 8.82
CA ALA A 37 17.88 8.06 10.24
C ALA A 37 17.77 6.78 11.06
N LEU A 38 17.38 5.66 10.42
CA LEU A 38 17.32 4.34 11.03
C LEU A 38 18.64 3.57 10.91
N GLN A 39 19.34 3.72 9.78
CA GLN A 39 20.63 3.08 9.54
C GLN A 39 21.48 3.95 8.62
N ALA A 40 22.59 4.48 9.14
CA ALA A 40 23.44 5.45 8.44
C ALA A 40 24.02 4.95 7.11
N ASN A 41 24.26 3.63 6.99
CA ASN A 41 24.88 3.00 5.82
C ASN A 41 23.88 2.16 5.00
N ILE A 42 22.69 2.69 4.72
CA ILE A 42 21.76 2.08 3.78
C ILE A 42 22.16 2.40 2.34
N ASP A 43 22.19 1.37 1.50
CA ASP A 43 22.41 1.51 0.05
C ASP A 43 21.36 2.43 -0.59
N ILE A 44 21.82 3.36 -1.41
CA ILE A 44 20.98 4.29 -2.16
C ILE A 44 20.02 3.54 -3.09
N ALA A 45 20.42 2.39 -3.63
CA ALA A 45 19.57 1.57 -4.48
C ALA A 45 18.35 1.04 -3.70
N LEU A 46 18.53 0.60 -2.46
CA LEU A 46 17.43 0.18 -1.59
C LEU A 46 16.45 1.33 -1.35
N ARG A 47 16.95 2.56 -1.14
CA ARG A 47 16.11 3.74 -0.89
C ARG A 47 15.23 4.06 -2.10
N PHE A 48 15.81 4.08 -3.30
CA PHE A 48 15.02 4.21 -4.55
C PHE A 48 14.08 3.03 -4.76
N GLY A 49 14.51 1.82 -4.39
CA GLY A 49 13.70 0.62 -4.37
C GLY A 49 12.43 0.78 -3.54
N MET A 50 12.51 1.45 -2.38
CA MET A 50 11.34 1.73 -1.54
C MET A 50 10.36 2.72 -2.18
N ILE A 51 10.85 3.73 -2.91
CA ILE A 51 9.96 4.63 -3.67
C ILE A 51 9.20 3.83 -4.73
N GLY A 52 9.91 3.00 -5.49
CA GLY A 52 9.32 2.08 -6.48
C GLY A 52 8.31 1.13 -5.85
N TRP A 53 8.67 0.53 -4.72
CA TRP A 53 7.81 -0.39 -3.96
C TRP A 53 6.50 0.27 -3.58
N TYR A 54 6.55 1.44 -2.92
CA TYR A 54 5.33 2.10 -2.49
C TYR A 54 4.49 2.67 -3.64
N MET A 55 5.10 3.03 -4.78
CA MET A 55 4.34 3.34 -6.01
C MET A 55 3.57 2.12 -6.52
N ILE A 56 4.20 0.93 -6.56
CA ILE A 56 3.53 -0.31 -6.97
C ILE A 56 2.48 -0.74 -5.94
N PHE A 57 2.78 -0.63 -4.66
CA PHE A 57 1.86 -0.87 -3.55
C PHE A 57 0.57 -0.06 -3.71
N GLY A 58 0.70 1.26 -3.94
CA GLY A 58 -0.43 2.13 -4.20
C GLY A 58 -1.17 1.80 -5.50
N ALA A 59 -0.46 1.38 -6.55
CA ALA A 59 -1.08 0.92 -7.79
C ALA A 59 -1.94 -0.34 -7.60
N ILE A 60 -1.42 -1.33 -6.86
CA ILE A 60 -2.12 -2.59 -6.57
C ILE A 60 -3.37 -2.32 -5.74
N ILE A 61 -3.28 -1.47 -4.71
CA ILE A 61 -4.44 -1.08 -3.91
C ILE A 61 -5.45 -0.32 -4.76
N GLY A 62 -4.98 0.61 -5.62
CA GLY A 62 -5.84 1.31 -6.57
C GLY A 62 -6.58 0.35 -7.50
N PHE A 63 -5.90 -0.66 -8.04
CA PHE A 63 -6.52 -1.70 -8.85
C PHE A 63 -7.52 -2.54 -8.06
N ALA A 64 -7.20 -2.89 -6.82
CA ALA A 64 -8.09 -3.66 -5.96
C ALA A 64 -9.42 -2.96 -5.66
N GLY A 65 -9.48 -1.63 -5.84
CA GLY A 65 -10.69 -0.82 -5.80
C GLY A 65 -11.88 -1.35 -6.60
N VAL A 66 -11.64 -2.17 -7.63
CA VAL A 66 -12.69 -2.81 -8.44
C VAL A 66 -13.49 -3.85 -7.63
N TYR A 67 -12.88 -4.46 -6.61
CA TYR A 67 -13.50 -5.49 -5.80
C TYR A 67 -14.19 -4.89 -4.57
N THR A 68 -15.52 -4.75 -4.61
CA THR A 68 -16.34 -4.27 -3.47
C THR A 68 -17.00 -5.39 -2.69
N LYS A 69 -16.79 -6.65 -3.08
CA LYS A 69 -17.33 -7.83 -2.42
C LYS A 69 -16.25 -8.87 -2.21
N TYR A 70 -16.34 -9.62 -1.12
CA TYR A 70 -15.51 -10.80 -0.93
C TYR A 70 -15.80 -11.82 -2.04
N PRO A 71 -14.78 -12.28 -2.79
CA PRO A 71 -14.99 -13.14 -3.95
C PRO A 71 -15.60 -14.51 -3.59
N LEU A 72 -15.37 -14.99 -2.37
CA LEU A 72 -15.86 -16.29 -1.88
C LEU A 72 -17.19 -16.21 -1.11
N LEU A 73 -17.40 -15.13 -0.34
CA LEU A 73 -18.54 -14.98 0.59
C LEU A 73 -19.63 -14.05 0.08
N GLY A 74 -19.36 -13.23 -0.93
CA GLY A 74 -20.33 -12.28 -1.52
C GLY A 74 -20.71 -11.10 -0.63
N TRP A 75 -20.20 -11.02 0.60
CA TRP A 75 -20.41 -9.90 1.52
C TRP A 75 -19.70 -8.63 1.05
N GLY A 76 -20.26 -7.48 1.38
CA GLY A 76 -19.63 -6.18 1.14
C GLY A 76 -18.27 -6.12 1.82
N LEU A 77 -17.25 -5.69 1.07
CA LEU A 77 -15.88 -5.56 1.53
C LEU A 77 -15.60 -4.07 1.76
N PRO A 78 -15.50 -3.60 3.03
CA PRO A 78 -15.14 -2.22 3.32
C PRO A 78 -13.76 -1.90 2.74
N SER A 79 -13.61 -0.70 2.15
CA SER A 79 -12.34 -0.25 1.56
C SER A 79 -11.18 -0.32 2.55
N ILE A 80 -11.40 0.04 3.80
CA ILE A 80 -10.38 -0.06 4.86
C ILE A 80 -9.87 -1.50 5.02
N LEU A 81 -10.76 -2.49 5.06
CA LEU A 81 -10.38 -3.91 5.22
C LEU A 81 -9.73 -4.47 3.96
N ARG A 82 -10.18 -4.04 2.78
CA ARG A 82 -9.56 -4.38 1.49
C ARG A 82 -8.13 -3.86 1.43
N GLY A 83 -7.94 -2.57 1.63
CA GLY A 83 -6.62 -1.95 1.67
C GLY A 83 -5.72 -2.56 2.73
N ALA A 84 -6.24 -2.77 3.95
CA ALA A 84 -5.52 -3.38 5.06
C ALA A 84 -5.00 -4.79 4.72
N SER A 85 -5.87 -5.66 4.20
CA SER A 85 -5.49 -7.05 3.90
C SER A 85 -4.45 -7.13 2.78
N ILE A 86 -4.61 -6.34 1.72
CA ILE A 86 -3.66 -6.28 0.61
C ILE A 86 -2.34 -5.68 1.07
N GLY A 87 -2.39 -4.58 1.81
CA GLY A 87 -1.20 -3.92 2.31
C GLY A 87 -0.40 -4.78 3.29
N PHE A 88 -1.09 -5.50 4.17
CA PHE A 88 -0.47 -6.51 5.04
C PHE A 88 0.24 -7.58 4.21
N GLY A 89 -0.43 -8.16 3.21
CA GLY A 89 0.15 -9.20 2.36
C GLY A 89 1.37 -8.72 1.59
N LEU A 90 1.31 -7.53 0.98
CA LEU A 90 2.43 -6.94 0.25
C LEU A 90 3.63 -6.68 1.17
N ASN A 91 3.42 -6.00 2.30
CA ASN A 91 4.54 -5.72 3.19
C ASN A 91 5.03 -6.94 3.94
N LEU A 92 4.22 -7.99 4.13
CA LEU A 92 4.72 -9.26 4.65
C LEU A 92 5.74 -9.86 3.69
N ILE A 93 5.48 -9.82 2.37
CA ILE A 93 6.44 -10.26 1.35
C ILE A 93 7.69 -9.38 1.40
N LEU A 94 7.53 -8.05 1.44
CA LEU A 94 8.66 -7.13 1.58
C LEU A 94 9.48 -7.47 2.83
N ALA A 95 8.82 -7.75 3.96
CA ALA A 95 9.49 -8.00 5.22
C ALA A 95 10.34 -9.26 5.19
N CYS A 96 9.88 -10.29 4.48
CA CYS A 96 10.69 -11.48 4.20
C CYS A 96 11.89 -11.16 3.31
N LEU A 97 11.76 -10.24 2.34
CA LEU A 97 12.83 -9.87 1.43
C LEU A 97 13.92 -9.01 2.07
N VAL A 98 13.56 -8.12 3.01
CA VAL A 98 14.49 -7.18 3.65
C VAL A 98 14.80 -7.54 5.11
N HIS A 99 14.49 -8.77 5.52
CA HIS A 99 14.61 -9.23 6.92
C HIS A 99 16.00 -9.00 7.49
N ASP A 100 17.05 -9.38 6.75
CA ASP A 100 18.45 -9.23 7.17
C ASP A 100 18.86 -7.75 7.31
N ASN A 101 18.39 -6.88 6.41
CA ASN A 101 18.63 -5.44 6.51
C ASN A 101 17.96 -4.86 7.74
N MET A 102 16.75 -5.32 8.08
CA MET A 102 16.02 -4.85 9.25
C MET A 102 16.66 -5.33 10.55
N ILE A 103 17.09 -6.59 10.68
CA ILE A 103 17.80 -7.03 11.89
C ILE A 103 19.03 -6.14 12.17
N GLN A 104 19.77 -5.77 11.12
CA GLN A 104 20.92 -4.87 11.24
C GLN A 104 20.54 -3.44 11.65
N ALA A 105 19.42 -2.92 11.16
CA ALA A 105 18.92 -1.61 11.59
C ALA A 105 18.48 -1.63 13.06
N PHE A 106 17.79 -2.68 13.49
CA PHE A 106 17.26 -2.81 14.86
C PHE A 106 18.33 -3.12 15.91
N SER A 107 19.44 -3.78 15.54
CA SER A 107 20.55 -4.03 16.46
C SER A 107 21.26 -2.75 16.91
N HIS A 108 21.09 -1.63 16.20
CA HIS A 108 21.64 -0.33 16.59
C HIS A 108 20.86 0.36 17.72
N TYR A 109 19.59 -0.05 17.94
CA TYR A 109 18.70 0.51 18.96
C TYR A 109 18.67 -0.31 20.26
N SER A 110 19.72 -1.11 20.51
CA SER A 110 19.73 -2.19 21.49
C SER A 110 19.74 -1.73 22.96
N GLU A 111 18.58 -1.34 23.48
CA GLU A 111 18.21 -1.61 24.88
C GLU A 111 17.16 -2.74 24.97
N PHE A 112 16.41 -3.01 23.89
CA PHE A 112 15.46 -4.11 23.82
C PHE A 112 16.01 -5.25 22.95
N GLN A 113 16.18 -6.44 23.53
CA GLN A 113 16.44 -7.66 22.75
C GLN A 113 15.15 -8.08 22.05
N PHE A 114 14.92 -7.54 20.87
CA PHE A 114 13.79 -7.96 20.04
C PHE A 114 14.02 -9.35 19.47
N SER A 115 12.98 -10.18 19.47
CA SER A 115 13.00 -11.48 18.81
C SER A 115 13.22 -11.32 17.31
N ASN A 116 13.95 -12.24 16.67
CA ASN A 116 14.27 -12.21 15.24
C ASN A 116 13.02 -12.10 14.33
N SER A 117 11.84 -12.47 14.83
CA SER A 117 10.56 -12.37 14.08
C SER A 117 9.90 -10.98 14.15
N MET A 118 10.35 -10.10 15.03
CA MET A 118 9.69 -8.80 15.27
C MET A 118 9.72 -7.85 14.05
N PRO A 119 10.83 -7.75 13.29
CA PRO A 119 10.86 -6.90 12.10
C PRO A 119 9.83 -7.30 11.03
N ILE A 120 9.55 -8.60 10.91
CA ILE A 120 8.56 -9.13 9.96
C ILE A 120 7.16 -8.65 10.34
N ILE A 121 6.81 -8.83 11.61
CA ILE A 121 5.50 -8.45 12.15
C ILE A 121 5.31 -6.93 12.05
N GLN A 122 6.34 -6.16 12.38
CA GLN A 122 6.27 -4.69 12.31
C GLN A 122 5.99 -4.21 10.89
N LEU A 123 6.77 -4.65 9.91
CA LEU A 123 6.60 -4.15 8.53
C LEU A 123 5.25 -4.60 7.94
N ALA A 124 4.78 -5.80 8.28
CA ALA A 124 3.45 -6.28 7.89
C ALA A 124 2.32 -5.43 8.51
N ILE A 125 2.45 -5.02 9.79
CA ILE A 125 1.51 -4.10 10.44
C ILE A 125 1.57 -2.70 9.80
N GLU A 126 2.76 -2.21 9.45
CA GLU A 126 2.89 -0.94 8.72
C GLU A 126 2.17 -1.01 7.37
N GLY A 127 2.29 -2.13 6.66
CA GLY A 127 1.56 -2.35 5.41
C GLY A 127 0.05 -2.42 5.61
N LEU A 128 -0.41 -3.02 6.70
CA LEU A 128 -1.82 -3.02 7.08
C LEU A 128 -2.34 -1.59 7.24
N ILE A 129 -1.61 -0.76 7.96
CA ILE A 129 -2.00 0.63 8.26
C ILE A 129 -1.95 1.48 6.98
N TRP A 130 -0.84 1.46 6.25
CA TRP A 130 -0.70 2.23 5.02
C TRP A 130 -1.67 1.76 3.95
N GLY A 131 -1.91 0.46 3.85
CA GLY A 131 -2.87 -0.10 2.92
C GLY A 131 -4.30 0.36 3.20
N ALA A 132 -4.70 0.32 4.47
CA ALA A 132 -6.00 0.81 4.92
C ALA A 132 -6.20 2.30 4.61
N LEU A 133 -5.19 3.13 4.93
CA LEU A 133 -5.23 4.57 4.72
C LEU A 133 -5.28 4.94 3.23
N LEU A 134 -4.46 4.26 2.41
CA LEU A 134 -4.46 4.48 0.96
C LEU A 134 -5.79 4.12 0.34
N ASP A 135 -6.35 2.94 0.63
CA ASP A 135 -7.61 2.54 0.01
C ASP A 135 -8.78 3.39 0.47
N PHE A 136 -8.78 3.83 1.74
CA PHE A 136 -9.74 4.80 2.23
C PHE A 136 -9.66 6.14 1.46
N ALA A 137 -8.45 6.67 1.26
CA ALA A 137 -8.24 7.90 0.49
C ALA A 137 -8.68 7.72 -0.97
N LEU A 138 -8.28 6.62 -1.63
CA LEU A 138 -8.62 6.35 -3.01
C LEU A 138 -10.12 6.17 -3.21
N THR A 139 -10.81 5.42 -2.34
CA THR A 139 -12.27 5.28 -2.41
C THR A 139 -12.98 6.63 -2.25
N ARG A 140 -12.45 7.54 -1.42
CA ARG A 140 -13.03 8.87 -1.23
C ARG A 140 -12.85 9.80 -2.44
N TYR A 141 -11.75 9.68 -3.18
CA TYR A 141 -11.44 10.58 -4.30
C TYR A 141 -11.77 10.03 -5.69
N ALA A 142 -11.79 8.71 -5.86
CA ALA A 142 -11.88 8.02 -7.15
C ALA A 142 -12.98 6.94 -7.24
N GLY A 143 -13.96 6.92 -6.33
CA GLY A 143 -15.08 5.95 -6.38
C GLY A 143 -14.66 4.54 -5.98
N GLU A 144 -15.45 3.47 -6.22
CA GLU A 144 -15.03 2.06 -6.14
C GLU A 144 -16.00 1.08 -6.82
N GLY A 145 -15.53 -0.11 -7.20
CA GLY A 145 -16.39 -1.15 -7.77
C GLY A 145 -16.35 -1.26 -9.29
N LYS A 146 -17.36 -1.95 -9.84
CA LYS A 146 -17.41 -2.29 -11.28
C LYS A 146 -17.58 -1.07 -12.19
N GLU A 147 -18.14 0.01 -11.66
CA GLU A 147 -18.25 1.31 -12.34
C GLU A 147 -16.89 1.83 -12.86
N LEU A 148 -15.79 1.48 -12.18
CA LEU A 148 -14.43 1.84 -12.62
C LEU A 148 -14.02 1.21 -13.96
N LEU A 149 -14.67 0.11 -14.36
CA LEU A 149 -14.39 -0.61 -15.60
C LEU A 149 -15.16 -0.06 -16.80
N GLU A 150 -16.20 0.75 -16.57
CA GLU A 150 -17.02 1.31 -17.65
C GLU A 150 -16.29 2.42 -18.43
N ASN A 151 -15.20 2.95 -17.87
CA ASN A 151 -14.42 4.08 -18.40
C ASN A 151 -12.94 3.70 -18.62
N LEU A 152 -12.69 2.49 -19.12
CA LEU A 152 -11.36 1.92 -19.36
C LEU A 152 -10.88 2.15 -20.80
#